data_AF-A0A067SPP2-F1
#
_entry.id   AF-A0A067SPP2-F1
#
_cell.length_a   1.000
_cell.length_b   1.000
_cell.length_c   1.000
_cell.angle_alpha   90.00
_cell.angle_beta   90.00
_cell.angle_gamma   90.00
#
_symmetry.space_group_name_H-M   'P 1'
#
loop_
_entity.id
_entity.type
_entity.pdbx_description
1 polymer ?
#
loop_
_entity_poly.entity_id
_entity_poly.type
_entity_poly.pdbx_seq_one_letter_code
_entity_poly.pdbx_strand_id
1 'polypeptide(L)'
;MQTPAVLYVDDRDPLVHYAPNVSWAFGGNVSDYAGTSTYTGTLGATASLTFSGKLQFKLYVLIFSYYLSAQRHGLDNGPAVLYNATEQPQFQFQKNLFQSGPLTPASHTLVVTHLANNANFFVDYFLVTPPDSSITLAPTGGIDKSHSGGVPIAAIVGGSLGGFALIVVAVFVLWHRQKRAKHRTNTHQTSYQPYPDLLDNPIQLIEQYQPSRTPNISTYPAIVSPLPYPTPSAPSQGMIPPSKAIQGAQPSATRPVPTVPFGNTSNLDNPTNSGPTNPPRYE
;
A
#
# COMPACT_ATOMS: atom_id res chain seq x y z
N MET A 1 5.35 -5.54 -29.09
CA MET A 1 4.98 -6.05 -27.75
C MET A 1 4.24 -4.93 -27.05
N GLN A 2 3.00 -5.17 -26.60
CA GLN A 2 2.23 -4.16 -25.89
C GLN A 2 2.69 -4.16 -24.44
N THR A 3 3.10 -3.01 -23.92
CA THR A 3 3.41 -2.88 -22.49
C THR A 3 2.12 -3.10 -21.70
N PRO A 4 2.08 -3.98 -20.70
CA PRO A 4 0.88 -4.18 -19.90
C PRO A 4 0.46 -2.86 -19.25
N ALA A 5 -0.84 -2.60 -19.24
CA ALA A 5 -1.39 -1.44 -18.55
C ALA A 5 -1.09 -1.55 -17.04
N VAL A 6 -0.59 -0.48 -16.44
CA VAL A 6 -0.41 -0.40 -14.98
C VAL A 6 -1.59 0.36 -14.40
N LEU A 7 -2.30 -0.26 -13.48
CA LEU A 7 -3.39 0.35 -12.72
C LEU A 7 -2.84 0.90 -11.41
N TYR A 8 -3.11 2.18 -11.15
CA TYR A 8 -2.84 2.84 -9.88
C TYR A 8 -4.12 2.76 -9.05
N VAL A 9 -4.04 2.20 -7.84
CA VAL A 9 -5.15 2.11 -6.89
C VAL A 9 -4.83 3.02 -5.73
N ASP A 10 -5.55 4.13 -5.62
CA ASP A 10 -5.40 5.12 -4.56
C ASP A 10 -5.68 4.52 -3.17
N ASP A 11 -5.08 5.08 -2.11
CA ASP A 11 -5.34 4.65 -0.73
C ASP A 11 -6.81 4.82 -0.32
N ARG A 12 -7.53 5.74 -0.98
CA ARG A 12 -8.96 5.96 -0.73
C ARG A 12 -9.86 5.18 -1.68
N ASP A 13 -9.30 4.33 -2.53
CA ASP A 13 -10.10 3.46 -3.40
C ASP A 13 -10.93 2.47 -2.54
N PRO A 14 -12.22 2.25 -2.84
CA PRO A 14 -13.07 1.30 -2.10
C PRO A 14 -12.57 -0.15 -2.08
N LEU A 15 -11.64 -0.52 -2.97
CA LEU A 15 -10.96 -1.82 -2.98
C LEU A 15 -9.93 -1.97 -1.84
N VAL A 16 -9.51 -0.87 -1.22
CA VAL A 16 -8.58 -0.87 -0.08
C VAL A 16 -9.39 -0.96 1.22
N HIS A 17 -9.10 -1.99 2.01
CA HIS A 17 -9.74 -2.23 3.29
C HIS A 17 -8.77 -2.01 4.44
N TYR A 18 -9.18 -1.21 5.41
CA TYR A 18 -8.42 -0.87 6.61
C TYR A 18 -9.05 -1.49 7.85
N ALA A 19 -8.24 -2.16 8.67
CA ALA A 19 -8.70 -2.78 9.91
C ALA A 19 -7.73 -2.56 11.09
N PRO A 20 -8.25 -2.35 12.31
CA PRO A 20 -9.60 -1.87 12.57
C PRO A 20 -9.74 -0.43 12.01
N ASN A 21 -10.86 -0.10 11.38
CA ASN A 21 -11.06 1.20 10.71
C ASN A 21 -10.73 2.40 11.62
N VAL A 22 -11.11 2.33 12.90
CA VAL A 22 -10.88 3.38 13.91
C VAL A 22 -9.40 3.69 14.19
N SER A 23 -8.49 2.80 13.82
CA SER A 23 -7.04 2.97 13.98
C SER A 23 -6.39 3.69 12.81
N TRP A 24 -7.15 4.03 11.78
CA TRP A 24 -6.65 4.68 10.58
C TRP A 24 -7.21 6.09 10.48
N ALA A 25 -6.35 7.01 10.04
CA ALA A 25 -6.69 8.41 9.85
C ALA A 25 -6.30 8.86 8.44
N PHE A 26 -7.05 9.82 7.91
CA PHE A 26 -6.75 10.42 6.61
C PHE A 26 -5.69 11.52 6.76
N GLY A 27 -4.70 11.46 5.89
CA GLY A 27 -3.68 12.47 5.66
C GLY A 27 -3.74 12.98 4.21
N GLY A 28 -2.60 13.46 3.72
CA GLY A 28 -2.45 13.95 2.35
C GLY A 28 -1.50 15.15 2.28
N ASN A 29 -0.63 15.16 1.27
CA ASN A 29 0.20 16.30 0.87
C ASN A 29 0.27 16.37 -0.67
N VAL A 30 0.68 17.50 -1.24
CA VAL A 30 0.86 17.69 -2.69
C VAL A 30 1.88 16.74 -3.33
N SER A 31 2.73 16.09 -2.52
CA SER A 31 3.68 15.07 -2.95
C SER A 31 3.12 13.66 -2.95
N ASP A 32 1.98 13.45 -2.30
CA ASP A 32 1.27 12.18 -2.28
C ASP A 32 0.50 12.01 -3.59
N TYR A 33 0.29 10.77 -4.03
CA TYR A 33 -0.57 10.53 -5.19
C TYR A 33 -1.99 11.00 -4.90
N ALA A 34 -2.60 11.64 -5.90
CA ALA A 34 -3.88 12.31 -5.78
C ALA A 34 -4.00 13.31 -4.60
N GLY A 35 -2.91 13.65 -3.92
CA GLY A 35 -2.91 14.46 -2.71
C GLY A 35 -3.46 13.74 -1.48
N THR A 36 -3.44 12.40 -1.45
CA THR A 36 -4.09 11.58 -0.43
C THR A 36 -3.14 10.57 0.20
N SER A 37 -3.33 10.35 1.50
CA SER A 37 -2.71 9.24 2.21
C SER A 37 -3.59 8.82 3.38
N THR A 38 -3.41 7.58 3.82
CA THR A 38 -4.12 6.99 4.97
C THR A 38 -3.09 6.35 5.88
N TYR A 39 -3.12 6.66 7.16
CA TYR A 39 -2.04 6.29 8.08
C TYR A 39 -2.54 5.74 9.41
N THR A 40 -1.66 5.01 10.07
CA THR A 40 -1.87 4.45 11.41
C THR A 40 -0.58 4.43 12.21
N GLY A 41 -0.67 4.63 13.52
CA GLY A 41 0.40 4.29 14.48
C GLY A 41 0.01 3.13 15.40
N THR A 42 -1.09 2.42 15.09
CA THR A 42 -1.60 1.34 15.94
C THR A 42 -0.94 0.02 15.57
N LEU A 43 -0.21 -0.59 16.52
CA LEU A 43 0.37 -1.91 16.34
C LEU A 43 -0.68 -2.94 15.93
N GLY A 44 -0.38 -3.71 14.88
CA GLY A 44 -1.25 -4.76 14.37
C GLY A 44 -2.35 -4.27 13.42
N ALA A 45 -2.50 -2.95 13.21
CA ALA A 45 -3.41 -2.44 12.19
C ALA A 45 -3.01 -2.92 10.80
N THR A 46 -4.00 -3.25 9.96
CA THR A 46 -3.82 -3.81 8.62
C THR A 46 -4.47 -2.96 7.54
N ALA A 47 -3.80 -2.91 6.39
CA ALA A 47 -4.37 -2.49 5.11
C ALA A 47 -4.36 -3.70 4.17
N SER A 48 -5.44 -3.92 3.43
CA SER A 48 -5.54 -5.03 2.48
C SER A 48 -6.15 -4.61 1.16
N LEU A 49 -5.67 -5.20 0.07
CA LEU A 49 -6.17 -5.00 -1.29
C LEU A 49 -6.38 -6.35 -1.96
N THR A 50 -7.55 -6.53 -2.57
CA THR A 50 -7.83 -7.69 -3.44
C THR A 50 -7.69 -7.27 -4.89
N PHE A 51 -6.97 -8.06 -5.69
CA PHE A 51 -6.63 -7.75 -7.07
C PHE A 51 -6.60 -9.01 -7.95
N SER A 52 -6.45 -8.83 -9.26
CA SER A 52 -6.21 -9.93 -10.22
C SER A 52 -5.00 -9.58 -11.09
N GLY A 53 -4.13 -10.56 -11.35
CA GLY A 53 -2.90 -10.38 -12.15
C GLY A 53 -1.62 -10.29 -11.31
N LYS A 54 -0.61 -9.60 -11.84
CA LYS A 54 0.68 -9.38 -11.20
C LYS A 54 0.64 -8.10 -10.36
N LEU A 55 1.06 -8.16 -9.09
CA LEU A 55 1.11 -6.97 -8.23
C LEU A 55 2.53 -6.43 -8.08
N GLN A 56 2.69 -5.12 -8.20
CA GLN A 56 3.84 -4.39 -7.67
C GLN A 56 3.34 -3.46 -6.56
N PHE A 57 3.67 -3.77 -5.30
CA PHE A 57 3.23 -2.93 -4.20
C PHE A 57 4.23 -1.82 -3.90
N LYS A 58 4.01 -0.66 -4.52
CA LYS A 58 4.73 0.55 -4.16
C LYS A 58 3.97 1.30 -3.08
N LEU A 59 4.36 1.11 -1.83
CA LEU A 59 3.86 1.93 -0.74
C LEU A 59 4.62 3.26 -0.68
N TYR A 60 4.06 4.21 0.05
CA TYR A 60 4.75 5.39 0.51
C TYR A 60 4.90 5.27 2.01
N VAL A 61 6.13 5.20 2.51
CA VAL A 61 6.33 5.34 3.96
C VAL A 61 6.86 6.72 4.21
N LEU A 62 6.05 7.54 4.86
CA LEU A 62 6.57 8.68 5.60
C LEU A 62 7.33 8.13 6.81
N ILE A 63 8.63 7.82 6.63
CA ILE A 63 9.52 7.50 7.74
C ILE A 63 9.94 8.84 8.33
N PHE A 64 9.07 9.42 9.15
CA PHE A 64 9.45 10.54 10.00
C PHE A 64 9.46 10.03 11.43
N SER A 65 10.51 10.41 12.18
CA SER A 65 10.78 10.06 13.58
C SER A 65 11.79 8.93 13.78
N TYR A 66 12.48 9.01 14.91
CA TYR A 66 13.54 8.18 15.47
C TYR A 66 13.16 6.70 15.71
N TYR A 67 12.17 6.19 14.99
CA TYR A 67 11.56 4.89 15.21
C TYR A 67 11.50 4.11 13.90
N LEU A 68 12.08 2.91 13.93
CA LEU A 68 12.06 1.97 12.83
C LEU A 68 10.60 1.56 12.55
N SER A 69 10.10 1.84 11.34
CA SER A 69 8.83 1.24 10.92
C SER A 69 9.08 -0.22 10.52
N ALA A 70 8.44 -1.13 11.24
CA ALA A 70 8.42 -2.55 10.92
C ALA A 70 7.05 -2.89 10.33
N GLN A 71 7.06 -3.69 9.27
CA GLN A 71 5.86 -4.04 8.52
C GLN A 71 5.93 -5.50 8.12
N ARG A 72 4.77 -6.14 8.04
CA ARG A 72 4.65 -7.52 7.58
C ARG A 72 3.71 -7.60 6.39
N HIS A 73 4.18 -8.19 5.30
CA HIS A 73 3.44 -8.34 4.05
C HIS A 73 3.08 -9.81 3.83
N GLY A 74 1.79 -10.14 3.80
CA GLY A 74 1.28 -11.48 3.49
C GLY A 74 0.50 -11.48 2.18
N LEU A 75 0.68 -12.52 1.37
CA LEU A 75 -0.06 -12.74 0.13
C LEU A 75 -0.82 -14.06 0.22
N ASP A 76 -2.13 -14.05 0.00
CA ASP A 76 -3.01 -15.25 -0.07
C ASP A 76 -2.87 -16.22 1.11
N ASN A 77 -2.71 -15.70 2.33
CA ASN A 77 -2.43 -16.49 3.55
C ASN A 77 -1.10 -17.28 3.53
N GLY A 78 -0.23 -17.01 2.56
CA GLY A 78 1.11 -17.56 2.49
C GLY A 78 2.06 -16.97 3.56
N PRO A 79 3.32 -17.44 3.58
CA PRO A 79 4.34 -16.92 4.48
C PRO A 79 4.53 -15.42 4.29
N ALA A 80 4.54 -14.69 5.41
CA ALA A 80 4.67 -13.25 5.36
C ALA A 80 6.14 -12.80 5.30
N VAL A 81 6.41 -11.76 4.52
CA VAL A 81 7.72 -11.12 4.41
C VAL A 81 7.79 -9.94 5.38
N LEU A 82 8.80 -9.95 6.25
CA LEU A 82 9.07 -8.83 7.15
C LEU A 82 9.89 -7.77 6.42
N TYR A 83 9.45 -6.52 6.51
CA TYR A 83 10.19 -5.35 6.04
C TYR A 83 10.51 -4.44 7.22
N ASN A 84 11.81 -4.17 7.40
CA ASN A 84 12.30 -3.24 8.41
C ASN A 84 12.84 -2.01 7.68
N ALA A 85 12.12 -0.89 7.79
CA ALA A 85 12.53 0.34 7.15
C ALA A 85 13.72 0.94 7.89
N THR A 86 14.79 1.27 7.16
CA THR A 86 15.91 2.04 7.71
C THR A 86 15.48 3.50 7.89
N GLU A 87 15.82 4.08 9.04
CA GLU A 87 15.61 5.50 9.30
C GLU A 87 16.38 6.37 8.30
N GLN A 88 15.75 7.47 7.88
CA GLN A 88 16.31 8.44 6.95
C GLN A 88 15.97 9.84 7.44
N PRO A 89 16.89 10.81 7.33
CA PRO A 89 16.69 12.17 7.83
C PRO A 89 15.73 13.01 6.97
N GLN A 90 15.16 12.42 5.92
CA GLN A 90 14.33 13.10 4.92
C GLN A 90 13.10 12.26 4.58
N PHE A 91 12.02 12.94 4.20
CA PHE A 91 10.82 12.28 3.69
C PHE A 91 11.13 11.43 2.47
N GLN A 92 10.67 10.18 2.47
CA GLN A 92 10.77 9.28 1.34
C GLN A 92 9.39 9.06 0.74
N PHE A 93 9.24 9.44 -0.53
CA PHE A 93 7.99 9.27 -1.27
C PHE A 93 8.12 8.10 -2.25
N GLN A 94 7.02 7.38 -2.49
CA GLN A 94 6.86 6.35 -3.51
C GLN A 94 7.89 5.18 -3.43
N LYS A 95 8.28 4.80 -2.21
CA LYS A 95 9.28 3.75 -1.97
C LYS A 95 8.69 2.35 -2.09
N ASN A 96 9.16 1.57 -3.07
CA ASN A 96 8.76 0.16 -3.19
C ASN A 96 9.14 -0.66 -1.95
N LEU A 97 8.16 -1.25 -1.26
CA LEU A 97 8.39 -2.07 -0.06
C LEU A 97 8.11 -3.56 -0.27
N PHE A 98 7.25 -3.90 -1.24
CA PHE A 98 6.91 -5.28 -1.52
C PHE A 98 6.61 -5.49 -3.00
N GLN A 99 6.97 -6.65 -3.52
CA GLN A 99 6.66 -7.05 -4.88
C GLN A 99 6.43 -8.55 -4.92
N SER A 100 5.26 -8.98 -5.40
CA SER A 100 4.81 -10.37 -5.31
C SER A 100 5.48 -11.35 -6.27
N GLY A 101 6.30 -10.87 -7.21
CA GLY A 101 6.71 -11.67 -8.38
C GLY A 101 5.54 -11.92 -9.34
N PRO A 102 5.74 -12.75 -10.39
CA PRO A 102 4.66 -13.21 -11.26
C PRO A 102 3.67 -14.08 -10.49
N LEU A 103 2.38 -13.76 -10.58
CA LEU A 103 1.29 -14.52 -9.98
C LEU A 103 0.44 -15.15 -11.08
N THR A 104 -0.30 -16.21 -10.72
CA THR A 104 -1.28 -16.82 -11.63
C THR A 104 -2.43 -15.84 -11.94
N PRO A 105 -3.17 -15.99 -13.06
CA PRO A 105 -4.36 -15.19 -13.34
C PRO A 105 -5.55 -15.55 -12.42
N ALA A 106 -5.42 -15.26 -11.13
CA ALA A 106 -6.41 -15.50 -10.10
C ALA A 106 -6.65 -14.23 -9.26
N SER A 107 -7.66 -14.27 -8.39
CA SER A 107 -7.84 -13.24 -7.38
C SER A 107 -6.87 -13.48 -6.24
N HIS A 108 -6.15 -12.42 -5.87
CA HIS A 108 -5.12 -12.43 -4.84
C HIS A 108 -5.39 -11.32 -3.83
N THR A 109 -4.96 -11.52 -2.57
CA THR A 109 -5.11 -10.53 -1.50
C THR A 109 -3.76 -10.25 -0.85
N LEU A 110 -3.30 -9.00 -0.94
CA LEU A 110 -2.19 -8.49 -0.15
C LEU A 110 -2.72 -7.99 1.20
N VAL A 111 -2.08 -8.38 2.29
CA VAL A 111 -2.31 -7.85 3.63
C VAL A 111 -1.00 -7.26 4.16
N VAL A 112 -1.03 -5.98 4.51
CA VAL A 112 0.09 -5.29 5.14
C VAL A 112 -0.26 -5.00 6.59
N THR A 113 0.58 -5.47 7.53
CA THR A 113 0.40 -5.26 8.97
C THR A 113 1.46 -4.30 9.50
N HIS A 114 1.04 -3.28 10.23
CA HIS A 114 1.93 -2.40 10.97
C HIS A 114 2.47 -3.09 12.23
N LEU A 115 3.79 -3.09 12.43
CA LEU A 115 4.45 -3.80 13.54
C LEU A 115 5.30 -2.90 14.46
N ALA A 116 5.27 -1.56 14.29
CA ALA A 116 6.00 -0.65 15.16
C ALA A 116 5.07 -0.01 16.21
N ASN A 117 5.60 0.31 17.39
CA ASN A 117 4.82 0.91 18.48
C ASN A 117 4.89 2.45 18.56
N ASN A 118 5.79 3.08 17.80
CA ASN A 118 6.04 4.53 17.86
C ASN A 118 6.32 5.15 16.48
N ALA A 119 6.00 4.44 15.41
CA ALA A 119 6.17 4.94 14.05
C ALA A 119 4.81 5.00 13.38
N ASN A 120 4.58 6.02 12.57
CA ASN A 120 3.39 6.05 11.73
C ASN A 120 3.68 5.28 10.44
N PHE A 121 2.72 4.49 10.01
CA PHE A 121 2.69 3.78 8.75
C PHE A 121 1.68 4.44 7.83
N PHE A 122 2.13 4.85 6.65
CA PHE A 122 1.30 5.56 5.66
C PHE A 122 1.07 4.64 4.46
N VAL A 123 -0.10 4.75 3.85
CA VAL A 123 -0.49 4.11 2.59
C VAL A 123 -0.92 5.25 1.66
N ASP A 124 -0.50 5.19 0.39
CA ASP A 124 -0.76 6.25 -0.60
C ASP A 124 -1.30 5.62 -1.90
N TYR A 125 -0.63 4.63 -2.50
CA TYR A 125 -1.26 3.81 -3.55
C TYR A 125 -0.72 2.38 -3.65
N PHE A 126 -1.34 1.60 -4.53
CA PHE A 126 -0.90 0.29 -5.00
C PHE A 126 -0.74 0.30 -6.52
N LEU A 127 0.25 -0.43 -7.07
CA LEU A 127 0.34 -0.69 -8.52
C LEU A 127 -0.08 -2.13 -8.83
N VAL A 128 -1.14 -2.25 -9.59
CA VAL A 128 -1.61 -3.55 -10.08
C VAL A 128 -1.29 -3.62 -11.58
N THR A 129 -0.59 -4.65 -11.99
CA THR A 129 -0.45 -4.99 -13.40
C THR A 129 -1.43 -6.13 -13.69
N PRO A 130 -2.58 -5.87 -14.32
CA PRO A 130 -3.52 -6.93 -14.68
C PRO A 130 -2.80 -8.04 -15.45
N PRO A 131 -3.31 -9.28 -15.43
CA PRO A 131 -2.74 -10.30 -16.31
C PRO A 131 -2.86 -9.76 -17.73
N ASP A 132 -1.85 -10.00 -18.57
CA ASP A 132 -1.96 -9.70 -19.99
C ASP A 132 -3.25 -10.36 -20.44
N SER A 133 -4.28 -9.56 -20.69
CA SER A 133 -5.45 -10.01 -21.41
C SER A 133 -4.88 -10.39 -22.76
N SER A 134 -4.42 -11.64 -22.89
CA SER A 134 -4.30 -12.26 -24.19
C SER A 134 -5.72 -12.20 -24.70
N ILE A 135 -6.02 -11.13 -25.45
CA ILE A 135 -7.16 -11.08 -26.30
C ILE A 135 -6.85 -12.18 -27.30
N THR A 136 -7.16 -13.42 -26.93
CA THR A 136 -7.35 -14.47 -27.90
C THR A 136 -8.55 -13.94 -28.68
N LEU A 137 -8.24 -13.19 -29.73
CA LEU A 137 -9.17 -12.92 -30.80
C LEU A 137 -9.55 -14.31 -31.31
N ALA A 138 -10.54 -14.91 -30.67
CA ALA A 138 -11.27 -16.01 -31.26
C ALA A 138 -11.69 -15.44 -32.62
N PRO A 139 -11.32 -16.09 -33.75
CA PRO A 139 -11.76 -15.62 -35.04
C PRO A 139 -13.28 -15.67 -35.02
N THR A 140 -13.92 -14.52 -34.86
CA THR A 140 -15.37 -14.37 -34.84
C THR A 140 -15.88 -14.55 -36.27
N GLY A 141 -15.86 -15.79 -36.74
CA GLY A 141 -16.66 -16.24 -37.87
C GLY A 141 -18.11 -16.33 -37.42
N GLY A 142 -18.77 -15.18 -37.34
CA GLY A 142 -20.14 -15.06 -36.85
C GLY A 142 -20.69 -13.69 -37.20
N ILE A 143 -21.05 -13.53 -38.48
CA ILE A 143 -21.79 -12.39 -39.00
C ILE A 143 -23.20 -12.48 -38.42
N ASP A 144 -23.46 -11.84 -37.28
CA ASP A 144 -24.83 -11.53 -36.87
C ASP A 144 -25.09 -10.03 -37.03
N LYS A 145 -25.98 -9.77 -37.99
CA LYS A 145 -26.51 -8.45 -38.34
C LYS A 145 -27.43 -7.94 -37.22
N SER A 146 -27.44 -6.61 -37.11
CA SER A 146 -28.60 -5.80 -36.73
C SER A 146 -29.00 -5.77 -35.24
N HIS A 147 -28.67 -4.67 -34.56
CA HIS A 147 -29.64 -3.58 -34.36
C HIS A 147 -28.93 -2.29 -33.95
N SER A 148 -28.92 -1.32 -34.86
CA SER A 148 -28.43 0.05 -34.68
C SER A 148 -29.42 0.85 -33.82
N GLY A 149 -29.31 0.75 -32.50
CA GLY A 149 -29.91 1.68 -31.54
C GLY A 149 -28.85 2.67 -31.06
N GLY A 150 -28.41 3.56 -31.95
CA GLY A 150 -27.38 4.56 -31.63
C GLY A 150 -27.84 5.49 -30.51
N VAL A 151 -27.22 5.36 -29.33
CA VAL A 151 -27.35 6.37 -28.28
C VAL A 151 -26.75 7.67 -28.84
N PRO A 152 -27.49 8.79 -28.88
CA PRO A 152 -27.02 10.02 -29.49
C PRO A 152 -25.85 10.60 -28.68
N ILE A 153 -24.63 10.37 -29.18
CA ILE A 153 -23.36 10.86 -28.65
C ILE A 153 -23.37 12.40 -28.47
N ALA A 154 -24.22 13.10 -29.23
CA ALA A 154 -24.42 14.54 -29.14
C ALA A 154 -24.90 15.04 -27.76
N ALA A 155 -25.62 14.23 -26.99
CA ALA A 155 -26.14 14.65 -25.68
C ALA A 155 -25.05 14.69 -24.58
N ILE A 156 -24.04 13.81 -24.67
CA ILE A 156 -22.99 13.70 -23.66
C ILE A 156 -21.95 14.82 -23.82
N VAL A 157 -21.62 15.18 -25.08
CA VAL A 157 -20.63 16.22 -25.37
C VAL A 157 -21.21 17.63 -25.14
N GLY A 158 -22.52 17.84 -25.31
CA GLY A 158 -23.17 19.12 -25.03
C GLY A 158 -23.24 19.46 -23.53
N GLY A 159 -23.46 18.45 -22.68
CA GLY A 159 -23.59 18.64 -21.23
C GLY A 159 -22.28 19.05 -20.54
N SER A 160 -21.14 18.50 -20.97
CA SER A 160 -19.85 18.78 -20.35
C SER A 160 -19.39 20.22 -20.61
N LEU A 161 -19.47 20.72 -21.84
CA LEU A 161 -19.10 22.12 -22.15
C LEU A 161 -19.98 23.14 -21.41
N GLY A 162 -21.29 22.89 -21.32
CA GLY A 162 -22.21 23.75 -20.58
C GLY A 162 -21.95 23.76 -19.06
N GLY A 163 -21.65 22.60 -18.49
CA GLY A 163 -21.32 22.46 -17.06
C GLY A 163 -20.03 23.20 -16.69
N PHE A 164 -18.97 23.07 -17.51
CA PHE A 164 -17.71 23.79 -17.28
C PHE A 164 -17.90 25.31 -17.32
N ALA A 165 -18.67 25.83 -18.27
CA ALA A 165 -18.95 27.27 -18.35
C ALA A 165 -19.67 27.80 -17.10
N LEU A 166 -20.66 27.05 -16.58
CA LEU A 166 -21.38 27.42 -15.35
C LEU A 166 -20.47 27.42 -14.11
N ILE A 167 -19.58 26.44 -13.99
CA ILE A 167 -18.62 26.36 -12.87
C ILE A 167 -17.66 27.55 -12.89
N VAL A 168 -17.12 27.91 -14.06
CA VAL A 168 -16.21 29.06 -14.21
C VAL A 168 -16.91 30.37 -13.81
N VAL A 169 -18.16 30.58 -14.24
CA VAL A 169 -18.95 31.76 -13.85
C VAL A 169 -19.22 31.78 -12.35
N ALA A 170 -19.58 30.65 -11.74
CA ALA A 170 -19.83 30.57 -10.30
C ALA A 170 -18.59 30.92 -9.47
N VAL A 171 -17.42 30.37 -9.84
CA VAL A 171 -16.14 30.69 -9.19
C VAL A 171 -15.80 32.17 -9.34
N PHE A 172 -15.99 32.74 -10.53
CA PHE A 172 -15.73 34.16 -10.80
C PHE A 172 -16.62 35.08 -9.94
N VAL A 173 -17.91 34.76 -9.80
CA VAL A 173 -18.85 35.50 -8.94
C VAL A 173 -18.45 35.41 -7.47
N LEU A 174 -18.12 34.20 -6.97
CA LEU A 174 -17.68 34.01 -5.59
C LEU A 174 -16.39 34.77 -5.29
N TRP A 175 -15.43 34.77 -6.22
CA TRP A 175 -14.19 35.52 -6.09
C TRP A 175 -14.43 37.03 -6.01
N HIS A 176 -15.30 37.58 -6.88
CA HIS A 176 -15.69 38.99 -6.81
C HIS A 176 -16.40 39.36 -5.51
N ARG A 177 -17.25 38.46 -4.97
CA ARG A 177 -17.91 38.67 -3.67
C ARG A 177 -16.92 38.65 -2.51
N GLN A 178 -15.97 37.72 -2.50
CA GLN A 178 -14.93 37.66 -1.47
C GLN A 178 -14.00 38.87 -1.52
N LYS A 179 -13.63 39.35 -2.71
CA LYS A 179 -12.80 40.55 -2.86
C LYS A 179 -13.47 41.79 -2.27
N ARG A 180 -14.80 41.92 -2.41
CA ARG A 180 -15.56 43.01 -1.78
C ARG A 180 -15.65 42.89 -0.25
N ALA A 181 -15.62 41.67 0.30
CA ALA A 181 -15.70 41.46 1.76
C ALA A 181 -14.39 41.83 2.49
N LYS A 182 -13.23 41.68 1.85
CA LYS A 182 -11.92 41.97 2.48
C LYS A 182 -11.64 43.47 2.72
N HIS A 183 -12.43 44.37 2.16
CA HIS A 183 -12.27 45.81 2.36
C HIS A 183 -13.00 46.38 3.60
N ARG A 184 -13.56 45.53 4.48
CA ARG A 184 -14.35 46.00 5.64
C ARG A 184 -13.76 45.73 7.03
N THR A 185 -12.55 45.17 7.14
CA THR A 185 -11.98 44.80 8.47
C THR A 185 -10.63 45.46 8.74
N ASN A 186 -10.55 46.79 8.65
CA ASN A 186 -9.37 47.55 9.08
C ASN A 186 -9.72 48.77 9.94
N THR A 187 -10.78 48.69 10.74
CA THR A 187 -11.12 49.75 11.69
C THR A 187 -11.65 49.14 12.98
N HIS A 188 -10.73 48.83 13.90
CA HIS A 188 -10.89 48.75 15.36
C HIS A 188 -9.48 48.40 15.89
N GLN A 189 -8.59 49.37 16.08
CA GLN A 189 -8.49 50.16 17.32
C GLN A 189 -8.26 49.26 18.54
N THR A 190 -7.07 48.64 18.62
CA THR A 190 -6.51 48.15 19.88
C THR A 190 -6.11 49.35 20.71
N SER A 191 -6.99 49.70 21.65
CA SER A 191 -6.67 50.56 22.78
C SER A 191 -5.56 49.90 23.60
N TYR A 192 -4.40 50.55 23.65
CA TYR A 192 -3.36 50.28 24.64
C TYR A 192 -3.95 50.53 26.03
N GLN A 193 -4.03 49.49 26.87
CA GLN A 193 -4.18 49.66 28.31
C GLN A 193 -2.78 49.84 28.92
N PRO A 194 -2.48 50.97 29.58
CA PRO A 194 -1.26 51.10 30.38
C PRO A 194 -1.41 50.22 31.63
N TYR A 195 -0.44 49.33 31.85
CA TYR A 195 -0.27 48.69 33.14
C TYR A 195 0.21 49.74 34.15
N PRO A 196 -0.38 49.83 35.36
CA PRO A 196 0.16 50.68 36.40
C PRO A 196 1.47 50.08 36.93
N ASP A 197 2.49 50.93 36.96
CA ASP A 197 3.70 50.78 37.77
C ASP A 197 3.33 50.34 39.19
N LEU A 198 3.88 49.21 39.61
CA LEU A 198 4.06 48.87 41.01
C LEU A 198 5.54 48.56 41.23
N LEU A 199 6.32 49.65 41.29
CA LEU A 199 7.55 49.73 42.06
C LEU A 199 7.17 49.80 43.55
N ASP A 200 7.62 48.81 44.32
CA ASP A 200 8.28 48.95 45.64
C ASP A 200 8.06 47.70 46.48
N ASN A 201 9.01 46.76 46.40
CA ASN A 201 9.44 46.04 47.60
C ASN A 201 10.81 45.36 47.39
N PRO A 202 11.91 45.91 47.93
CA PRO A 202 13.17 45.20 48.02
C PRO A 202 13.25 44.52 49.40
N ILE A 203 12.77 43.28 49.50
CA ILE A 203 13.20 42.40 50.59
C ILE A 203 13.92 41.20 49.97
N GLN A 204 15.20 41.15 50.31
CA GLN A 204 16.12 40.10 49.94
C GLN A 204 15.62 38.75 50.44
N LEU A 205 15.50 37.79 49.53
CA LEU A 205 15.78 36.41 49.87
C LEU A 205 16.66 35.82 48.79
N ILE A 206 17.91 35.59 49.18
CA ILE A 206 18.90 34.83 48.45
C ILE A 206 18.38 33.40 48.41
N GLU A 207 17.67 33.02 47.34
CA GLU A 207 17.42 31.60 47.06
C GLU A 207 18.43 31.13 46.04
N GLN A 208 19.56 30.75 46.63
CA GLN A 208 20.75 30.20 46.05
C GLN A 208 20.40 28.95 45.23
N TYR A 209 20.43 29.10 43.90
CA TYR A 209 20.33 28.01 42.94
C TYR A 209 21.49 27.03 43.16
N GLN A 210 21.24 25.96 43.94
CA GLN A 210 22.12 24.80 44.01
C GLN A 210 21.82 23.86 42.84
N PRO A 211 22.81 23.52 41.99
CA PRO A 211 22.70 22.39 41.09
C PRO A 211 23.02 21.11 41.87
N SER A 212 22.01 20.29 42.15
CA SER A 212 22.12 18.97 42.81
C SER A 212 20.79 18.26 42.61
N ARG A 213 20.64 17.01 42.16
CA ARG A 213 21.54 15.86 41.98
C ARG A 213 20.90 14.94 40.93
N THR A 214 21.75 14.18 40.27
CA THR A 214 21.48 12.96 39.48
C THR A 214 20.26 12.15 39.95
N PRO A 215 19.42 11.62 39.03
CA PRO A 215 18.47 10.59 39.39
C PRO A 215 19.22 9.35 39.86
N ASN A 216 18.84 8.92 41.06
CA ASN A 216 19.34 7.75 41.75
C ASN A 216 19.06 6.50 40.89
N ILE A 217 20.11 5.83 40.43
CA ILE A 217 20.04 4.49 39.88
C ILE A 217 19.60 3.59 41.03
N SER A 218 18.31 3.25 41.04
CA SER A 218 17.79 2.16 41.86
C SER A 218 18.36 0.87 41.32
N THR A 219 19.45 0.41 41.93
CA THR A 219 19.95 -0.96 41.85
C THR A 219 18.88 -1.90 42.38
N TYR A 220 18.08 -2.45 41.47
CA TYR A 220 17.35 -3.67 41.76
C TYR A 220 18.35 -4.82 41.90
N PRO A 221 18.29 -5.64 42.97
CA PRO A 221 19.08 -6.85 43.03
C PRO A 221 18.65 -7.78 41.89
N ALA A 222 19.65 -8.27 41.15
CA ALA A 222 19.47 -9.33 40.18
C ALA A 222 18.94 -10.58 40.89
N ILE A 223 17.62 -10.80 40.81
CA ILE A 223 17.04 -12.10 41.07
C ILE A 223 17.23 -12.90 39.78
N VAL A 224 18.29 -13.70 39.79
CA VAL A 224 18.49 -14.81 38.86
C VAL A 224 17.41 -15.84 39.16
N SER A 225 16.31 -15.80 38.41
CA SER A 225 15.41 -16.93 38.27
C SER A 225 15.83 -17.71 37.03
N PRO A 226 16.45 -18.90 37.16
CA PRO A 226 16.61 -19.82 36.04
C PRO A 226 15.24 -20.41 35.73
N LEU A 227 14.57 -19.89 34.70
CA LEU A 227 13.45 -20.61 34.09
C LEU A 227 14.03 -21.86 33.40
N PRO A 228 13.59 -23.08 33.77
CA PRO A 228 13.98 -24.27 33.04
C PRO A 228 13.35 -24.20 31.64
N TYR A 229 14.19 -24.25 30.61
CA TYR A 229 13.73 -24.50 29.25
C TYR A 229 13.01 -25.86 29.23
N PRO A 230 11.77 -25.96 28.73
CA PRO A 230 11.19 -27.25 28.44
C PRO A 230 12.03 -27.89 27.32
N THR A 231 12.61 -29.05 27.66
CA THR A 231 13.27 -29.96 26.73
C THR A 231 12.33 -30.26 25.57
N PRO A 232 12.77 -30.22 24.30
CA PRO A 232 11.96 -30.70 23.19
C PRO A 232 11.84 -32.22 23.33
N SER A 233 10.68 -32.68 23.77
CA SER A 233 10.29 -34.09 23.69
C SER A 233 10.21 -34.50 22.22
N ALA A 234 10.98 -35.53 21.88
CA ALA A 234 11.07 -36.15 20.57
C ALA A 234 9.69 -36.49 19.97
N PRO A 235 9.54 -36.51 18.63
CA PRO A 235 8.31 -36.95 18.01
C PRO A 235 8.08 -38.44 18.29
N SER A 236 7.03 -38.71 19.06
CA SER A 236 6.43 -40.03 19.22
C SER A 236 5.99 -40.54 17.86
N GLN A 237 6.69 -41.57 17.36
CA GLN A 237 6.15 -42.45 16.33
C GLN A 237 4.87 -43.12 16.84
N GLY A 238 3.87 -43.19 15.97
CA GLY A 238 2.78 -44.15 16.07
C GLY A 238 1.43 -43.54 16.41
N MET A 239 0.58 -43.37 15.38
CA MET A 239 -0.60 -44.23 15.22
C MET A 239 -1.32 -43.85 13.93
N ILE A 240 -1.37 -44.82 13.01
CA ILE A 240 -2.25 -44.85 11.84
C ILE A 240 -3.63 -45.29 12.35
N PRO A 241 -4.72 -44.55 12.05
CA PRO A 241 -6.06 -45.11 12.03
C PRO A 241 -6.57 -45.29 10.58
N PRO A 242 -7.57 -46.16 10.40
CA PRO A 242 -7.72 -46.96 9.19
C PRO A 242 -8.46 -46.25 8.06
N SER A 243 -8.13 -46.69 6.84
CA SER A 243 -8.87 -46.45 5.62
C SER A 243 -10.33 -46.88 5.76
N LYS A 244 -11.26 -45.96 5.47
CA LYS A 244 -12.63 -46.32 5.12
C LYS A 244 -12.77 -46.27 3.61
N ALA A 245 -12.84 -47.47 3.04
CA ALA A 245 -13.32 -47.73 1.70
C ALA A 245 -14.77 -47.25 1.56
N ILE A 246 -15.08 -46.56 0.47
CA ILE A 246 -16.40 -46.61 -0.15
C ILE A 246 -16.19 -46.96 -1.62
N GLN A 247 -16.71 -48.14 -1.95
CA GLN A 247 -16.90 -48.71 -3.28
C GLN A 247 -18.04 -47.99 -4.00
N GLY A 248 -17.96 -48.02 -5.34
CA GLY A 248 -19.07 -47.80 -6.28
C GLY A 248 -18.90 -46.52 -7.09
N ALA A 249 -18.89 -46.51 -8.42
CA ALA A 249 -19.12 -47.54 -9.40
C ALA A 249 -18.48 -47.11 -10.73
N GLN A 250 -17.86 -48.06 -11.45
CA GLN A 250 -17.58 -47.93 -12.88
C GLN A 250 -18.88 -47.92 -13.68
N PRO A 251 -18.86 -47.29 -14.87
CA PRO A 251 -19.15 -48.06 -16.06
C PRO A 251 -18.01 -48.00 -17.09
N SER A 252 -17.73 -49.18 -17.64
CA SER A 252 -16.89 -49.45 -18.79
C SER A 252 -17.43 -48.82 -20.08
N ALA A 253 -16.55 -48.25 -20.91
CA ALA A 253 -16.75 -48.16 -22.35
C ALA A 253 -15.40 -48.04 -23.09
N THR A 254 -14.97 -49.18 -23.64
CA THR A 254 -14.35 -49.41 -24.96
C THR A 254 -13.52 -48.32 -25.66
N ARG A 255 -12.22 -48.66 -25.83
CA ARG A 255 -11.25 -48.38 -26.92
C ARG A 255 -11.88 -48.06 -28.30
N PRO A 256 -11.19 -47.32 -29.22
CA PRO A 256 -10.02 -47.89 -29.93
C PRO A 256 -8.84 -46.94 -30.20
N VAL A 257 -7.71 -47.59 -30.51
CA VAL A 257 -6.40 -47.08 -30.92
C VAL A 257 -6.36 -46.86 -32.44
N PRO A 258 -5.58 -45.86 -32.91
CA PRO A 258 -4.68 -46.03 -34.07
C PRO A 258 -3.28 -45.47 -33.75
N THR A 259 -2.20 -46.24 -33.66
CA THR A 259 -1.34 -46.84 -34.71
C THR A 259 -0.79 -45.86 -35.76
N VAL A 260 0.54 -45.63 -35.65
CA VAL A 260 1.61 -45.27 -36.64
C VAL A 260 1.70 -43.89 -37.30
N PRO A 261 2.89 -43.44 -37.81
CA PRO A 261 4.24 -44.04 -37.76
C PRO A 261 5.41 -43.10 -37.36
N PHE A 262 6.53 -43.76 -37.06
CA PHE A 262 7.93 -43.29 -37.11
C PHE A 262 8.33 -42.66 -38.46
N GLY A 263 9.22 -41.66 -38.41
CA GLY A 263 9.94 -41.20 -39.60
C GLY A 263 10.95 -40.06 -39.34
N ASN A 264 12.22 -40.45 -39.13
CA ASN A 264 13.46 -39.86 -39.67
C ASN A 264 13.74 -38.35 -39.50
N THR A 265 14.70 -37.99 -38.63
CA THR A 265 16.15 -37.81 -38.86
C THR A 265 16.55 -36.53 -39.61
N SER A 266 17.59 -35.93 -39.02
CA SER A 266 18.70 -35.18 -39.60
C SER A 266 18.58 -33.65 -39.68
N ASN A 267 19.57 -33.02 -39.04
CA ASN A 267 20.48 -32.02 -39.59
C ASN A 267 20.68 -30.72 -38.81
N LEU A 268 21.96 -30.60 -38.42
CA LEU A 268 22.83 -29.43 -38.42
C LEU A 268 22.73 -28.38 -37.29
N ASP A 269 23.71 -28.50 -36.40
CA ASP A 269 24.85 -27.58 -36.29
C ASP A 269 24.61 -26.06 -36.20
N ASN A 270 24.95 -25.55 -35.02
CA ASN A 270 26.08 -24.64 -34.75
C ASN A 270 25.70 -23.31 -34.03
N PRO A 271 26.55 -22.82 -33.11
CA PRO A 271 26.19 -21.85 -32.08
C PRO A 271 26.68 -20.44 -32.41
N THR A 272 26.08 -19.43 -31.77
CA THR A 272 26.66 -18.10 -31.63
C THR A 272 26.33 -17.50 -30.26
N ASN A 273 27.29 -17.69 -29.35
CA ASN A 273 28.02 -16.64 -28.66
C ASN A 273 27.28 -15.30 -28.44
N SER A 274 26.93 -14.99 -27.18
CA SER A 274 26.79 -13.61 -26.71
C SER A 274 27.35 -13.50 -25.29
N GLY A 275 28.40 -12.69 -25.17
CA GLY A 275 29.12 -12.42 -23.92
C GLY A 275 28.41 -11.40 -23.02
N PRO A 276 28.94 -11.18 -21.80
CA PRO A 276 28.34 -10.29 -20.81
C PRO A 276 28.69 -8.81 -21.07
N THR A 277 27.66 -7.95 -21.10
CA THR A 277 27.81 -6.49 -21.10
C THR A 277 27.91 -5.97 -19.66
N ASN A 278 29.01 -5.28 -19.36
CA ASN A 278 29.19 -4.48 -18.14
C ASN A 278 28.32 -3.20 -18.19
N PRO A 279 27.75 -2.74 -17.06
CA PRO A 279 27.09 -1.44 -16.98
C PRO A 279 28.08 -0.27 -16.81
N PRO A 280 27.70 0.96 -17.20
CA PRO A 280 28.57 2.13 -17.12
C PRO A 280 28.73 2.65 -15.68
N ARG A 281 29.94 3.10 -15.38
CA ARG A 281 30.35 3.84 -14.19
C ARG A 281 30.02 5.32 -14.43
N TYR A 282 29.25 5.94 -13.54
CA TYR A 282 29.08 7.39 -13.52
C TYR A 282 30.10 7.98 -12.55
N GLU A 283 30.94 8.89 -13.03
CA GLU A 283 31.65 9.89 -12.23
C GLU A 283 30.80 11.15 -12.08
#